data_AF-A0A536GL79-F1
#
_entry.id   AF-A0A536GL79-F1
#
_cell.length_a   1.000
_cell.length_b   1.000
_cell.length_c   1.000
_cell.angle_alpha   90.00
_cell.angle_beta   90.00
_cell.angle_gamma   90.00
#
_symmetry.space_group_name_H-M   'P 1'
#
loop_
_entity.id
_entity.type
_entity.pdbx_description
1 polymer ?
#
loop_
_entity_poly.entity_id
_entity_poly.type
_entity_poly.pdbx_seq_one_letter_code
_entity_poly.pdbx_strand_id
1 'polypeptide(L)'
;MLRGIGSVMFLTSARLIVARHGLERRPRSGIQAFALGDIREIRIERGSGPSGRVVVSTGRDQEVVSMFFEPRSLDVARELIAAARLQITRLRRIAAKGSEGPTGLIGRS
;
A
#
# COMPACT_ATOMS: atom_id res chain seq x y z
N MET A 1 -1.11 11.86 -3.97
CA MET A 1 -2.21 11.69 -2.98
C MET A 1 -3.46 11.31 -3.74
N LEU A 2 -4.27 10.40 -3.21
CA LEU A 2 -5.58 10.03 -3.77
C LEU A 2 -6.67 10.46 -2.79
N ARG A 3 -7.66 11.22 -3.26
CA ARG A 3 -8.88 11.50 -2.49
C ARG A 3 -9.87 10.36 -2.72
N GLY A 4 -10.43 9.85 -1.63
CA GLY A 4 -11.47 8.82 -1.67
C GLY A 4 -12.74 9.30 -0.99
N ILE A 5 -13.73 8.42 -0.97
CA ILE A 5 -15.01 8.66 -0.32
C ILE A 5 -14.78 8.56 1.19
N GLY A 6 -14.93 9.68 1.92
CA GLY A 6 -14.69 9.76 3.37
C GLY A 6 -13.25 9.45 3.80
N SER A 7 -12.28 9.55 2.88
CA SER A 7 -10.89 9.15 3.15
C SER A 7 -9.88 9.79 2.20
N VAL A 8 -8.61 9.73 2.57
CA VAL A 8 -7.49 10.16 1.75
C VAL A 8 -6.34 9.17 1.90
N MET A 9 -5.65 8.88 0.80
CA MET A 9 -4.46 8.06 0.75
C MET A 9 -3.24 8.88 0.33
N PHE A 10 -2.17 8.74 1.10
CA PHE A 10 -0.87 9.33 0.85
C PHE A 10 0.15 8.23 0.61
N LEU A 11 1.00 8.45 -0.38
CA LEU A 11 2.19 7.66 -0.61
C LEU A 11 3.39 8.50 -0.19
N THR A 12 4.23 7.96 0.68
CA THR A 12 5.52 8.54 1.08
C THR A 12 6.66 7.66 0.56
N SER A 13 7.91 8.02 0.83
CA SER A 13 9.06 7.21 0.42
C SER A 13 9.11 5.81 1.06
N ALA A 14 8.48 5.62 2.22
CA ALA A 14 8.57 4.39 3.01
C ALA A 14 7.21 3.81 3.44
N ARG A 15 6.13 4.59 3.37
CA ARG A 15 4.81 4.20 3.86
C ARG A 15 3.68 4.56 2.92
N LEU A 16 2.66 3.70 2.90
CA LEU A 16 1.32 4.03 2.41
C LEU A 16 0.45 4.39 3.61
N ILE A 17 -0.15 5.58 3.59
CA ILE A 17 -0.94 6.10 4.71
C ILE A 17 -2.37 6.31 4.23
N VAL A 18 -3.35 5.84 5.00
CA VAL A 18 -4.76 6.08 4.75
C VAL A 18 -5.34 6.79 5.96
N ALA A 19 -5.84 8.00 5.76
CA ALA A 19 -6.62 8.71 6.76
C ALA A 19 -8.10 8.61 6.39
N ARG A 20 -8.91 8.06 7.30
CA ARG A 20 -10.36 7.92 7.16
C ARG A 20 -11.02 8.96 8.05
N HIS A 21 -11.90 9.75 7.46
CA HIS A 21 -12.76 10.68 8.14
C HIS A 21 -14.19 10.13 8.05
N GLY A 22 -14.54 9.17 8.92
CA GLY A 22 -15.82 8.47 8.86
C GLY A 22 -16.57 8.49 10.19
N LEU A 23 -17.77 9.08 10.18
CA LEU A 23 -18.81 9.01 11.21
C LEU A 23 -19.75 7.80 11.01
N GLU A 24 -19.78 7.16 9.83
CA GLU A 24 -20.65 6.00 9.57
C GLU A 24 -19.96 4.90 8.73
N ARG A 25 -20.17 3.65 9.18
CA ARG A 25 -19.71 2.33 8.67
C ARG A 25 -18.25 1.94 8.93
N ARG A 26 -18.08 0.81 9.64
CA ARG A 26 -16.80 0.22 10.07
C ARG A 26 -15.94 -0.26 8.89
N PRO A 27 -14.59 -0.22 9.00
CA PRO A 27 -13.81 0.19 10.16
C PRO A 27 -13.55 1.71 10.21
N ARG A 28 -14.02 2.27 11.33
CA ARG A 28 -13.52 3.36 12.20
C ARG A 28 -12.56 4.38 11.58
N SER A 29 -12.97 5.65 11.64
CA SER A 29 -12.13 6.83 11.55
C SER A 29 -10.72 6.63 12.12
N GLY A 30 -9.72 7.30 11.54
CA GLY A 30 -8.35 7.24 12.03
C GLY A 30 -7.31 7.24 10.91
N ILE A 31 -6.05 7.13 11.31
CA ILE A 31 -4.90 7.08 10.41
C ILE A 31 -4.29 5.68 10.50
N GLN A 32 -4.20 5.00 9.38
CA GLN A 32 -3.48 3.73 9.24
C GLN A 32 -2.26 3.95 8.36
N ALA A 33 -1.11 3.43 8.78
CA ALA A 33 0.13 3.55 8.04
C ALA A 33 0.77 2.17 7.86
N PHE A 34 1.05 1.81 6.61
CA PHE A 34 1.62 0.52 6.23
C PHE A 34 3.02 0.76 5.70
N ALA A 35 4.01 0.06 6.24
CA ALA A 35 5.35 0.08 5.65
C ALA A 35 5.29 -0.55 4.26
N LEU A 36 5.89 0.11 3.27
CA LEU A 36 5.87 -0.38 1.89
C LEU A 36 6.57 -1.74 1.76
N GLY A 37 7.56 -2.05 2.60
CA GLY A 37 8.21 -3.36 2.64
C GLY A 37 7.26 -4.51 2.98
N ASP A 38 6.24 -4.24 3.80
CA ASP A 38 5.28 -5.23 4.28
C ASP A 38 4.08 -5.41 3.35
N ILE A 39 3.86 -4.46 2.43
CA ILE A 39 2.78 -4.56 1.45
C ILE A 39 3.14 -5.65 0.45
N ARG A 40 2.36 -6.72 0.43
CA ARG A 40 2.47 -7.83 -0.53
C ARG A 40 1.88 -7.44 -1.87
N GLU A 41 0.69 -6.85 -1.84
CA GLU A 41 -0.10 -6.51 -3.02
C GLU A 41 -0.84 -5.19 -2.85
N ILE A 42 -0.93 -4.44 -3.95
CA ILE A 42 -1.77 -3.26 -4.10
C ILE A 42 -2.43 -3.26 -5.49
N ARG A 43 -3.76 -3.12 -5.54
CA ARG A 43 -4.54 -3.18 -6.79
C ARG A 43 -5.77 -2.27 -6.78
N ILE A 44 -6.28 -2.00 -7.97
CA ILE A 44 -7.59 -1.35 -8.17
C ILE A 44 -8.61 -2.44 -8.47
N GLU A 45 -9.73 -2.40 -7.78
CA GLU A 45 -10.92 -3.20 -8.08
C GLU A 45 -12.12 -2.29 -8.34
N ARG A 46 -13.19 -2.88 -8.89
CA ARG A 46 -14.50 -2.22 -8.88
C ARG A 46 -15.02 -2.14 -7.45
N GLY A 47 -15.55 -0.98 -7.08
CA GLY A 47 -16.22 -0.73 -5.81
C GLY A 47 -17.73 -0.96 -5.89
N SER A 48 -18.48 -0.34 -4.97
CA SER A 48 -19.95 -0.33 -5.01
C SER A 48 -20.45 0.70 -6.02
N GLY A 49 -21.37 0.32 -6.91
CA GLY A 49 -21.87 1.19 -7.97
C GLY A 49 -20.75 1.58 -8.96
N PRO A 50 -20.67 2.84 -9.43
CA PRO A 50 -19.65 3.26 -10.39
C PRO A 50 -18.25 3.48 -9.74
N SER A 51 -18.13 3.36 -8.43
CA SER A 51 -16.87 3.65 -7.72
C SER A 51 -15.78 2.61 -8.00
N GLY A 52 -14.52 3.03 -7.87
CA GLY A 52 -13.38 2.12 -7.76
C GLY A 52 -12.97 1.96 -6.30
N ARG A 53 -12.20 0.92 -5.99
CA ARG A 53 -11.56 0.76 -4.68
C ARG A 53 -10.09 0.37 -4.82
N VAL A 54 -9.23 0.96 -4.00
CA VAL A 54 -7.85 0.50 -3.81
C VAL A 54 -7.87 -0.56 -2.73
N VAL A 55 -7.29 -1.72 -3.02
CA VAL A 55 -7.13 -2.84 -2.07
C VAL A 55 -5.64 -3.01 -1.77
N VAL A 56 -5.30 -3.13 -0.49
CA VAL A 56 -3.94 -3.34 0.00
C VAL A 56 -3.91 -4.58 0.89
N SER A 57 -2.93 -5.45 0.66
CA SER A 57 -2.71 -6.69 1.41
C SER A 57 -1.26 -6.77 1.89
N THR A 58 -1.04 -7.15 3.15
CA THR A 58 0.31 -7.35 3.74
C THR A 58 0.64 -8.81 4.01
N GLY A 59 -0.37 -9.67 4.25
CA GLY A 59 -0.23 -11.12 4.42
C GLY A 59 -0.64 -11.92 3.18
N ARG A 60 -0.66 -13.27 3.28
CA ARG A 60 -0.98 -14.14 2.12
C ARG A 60 -2.35 -13.91 1.52
N ASP A 61 -3.36 -13.50 2.30
CA ASP A 61 -4.71 -13.17 1.81
C ASP A 61 -5.47 -12.21 2.75
N GLN A 62 -4.76 -11.44 3.58
CA GLN A 62 -5.41 -10.46 4.45
C GLN A 62 -5.48 -9.10 3.76
N GLU A 63 -6.69 -8.75 3.29
CA GLU A 63 -7.05 -7.37 2.97
C GLU A 63 -6.95 -6.55 4.27
N VAL A 64 -5.96 -5.66 4.33
CA VAL A 64 -5.76 -4.78 5.49
C VAL A 64 -6.41 -3.41 5.30
N VAL A 65 -6.62 -3.02 4.03
CA VAL A 65 -7.28 -1.77 3.64
C VAL A 65 -8.04 -1.95 2.34
N SER A 66 -9.28 -1.49 2.35
CA SER A 66 -9.96 -1.02 1.13
C SER A 66 -10.39 0.43 1.25
N MET A 67 -10.11 1.21 0.21
CA MET A 67 -10.45 2.63 0.12
C MET A 67 -11.19 2.88 -1.20
N PHE A 68 -12.43 3.35 -1.10
CA PHE A 68 -13.26 3.71 -2.26
C PHE A 68 -12.89 5.09 -2.80
N PHE A 69 -13.00 5.27 -4.10
CA PHE A 69 -12.81 6.55 -4.78
C PHE A 69 -13.81 6.71 -5.94
N GLU A 70 -14.07 7.96 -6.29
CA GLU A 70 -15.01 8.31 -7.36
C GLU A 70 -14.42 7.99 -8.75
N PRO A 71 -15.26 7.69 -9.77
CA PRO A 71 -14.80 7.35 -11.13
C PRO A 71 -13.78 8.32 -11.71
N ARG A 72 -13.99 9.63 -11.51
CA ARG A 72 -13.11 10.70 -12.01
C ARG A 72 -11.68 10.65 -11.45
N SER A 73 -11.46 9.90 -10.36
CA SER A 73 -10.14 9.75 -9.73
C SER A 73 -9.37 8.52 -10.21
N LEU A 74 -9.87 7.80 -11.23
CA LEU A 74 -9.26 6.56 -11.70
C LEU A 74 -7.81 6.74 -12.17
N ASP A 75 -7.51 7.77 -12.94
CA ASP A 75 -6.15 7.98 -13.44
C ASP A 75 -5.18 8.34 -12.31
N VAL A 76 -5.61 9.19 -11.37
CA VAL A 76 -4.84 9.49 -10.16
C VAL A 76 -4.60 8.23 -9.31
N ALA A 77 -5.60 7.33 -9.21
CA ALA A 77 -5.45 6.06 -8.51
C ALA A 77 -4.43 5.15 -9.21
N ARG A 78 -4.44 5.09 -10.54
CA ARG A 78 -3.48 4.32 -11.35
C ARG A 78 -2.05 4.83 -11.16
N GLU A 79 -1.86 6.15 -11.23
CA GLU A 79 -0.57 6.79 -11.02
C GLU A 79 -0.01 6.50 -9.62
N LEU A 80 -0.85 6.66 -8.58
CA LEU A 80 -0.44 6.38 -7.20
C LEU A 80 -0.03 4.92 -7.02
N ILE A 81 -0.77 3.97 -7.60
CA ILE A 81 -0.47 2.54 -7.50
C ILE A 81 0.79 2.17 -8.27
N ALA A 82 1.00 2.74 -9.45
CA ALA A 82 2.23 2.55 -10.21
C ALA A 82 3.45 3.04 -9.41
N ALA A 83 3.36 4.23 -8.82
CA ALA A 83 4.41 4.78 -7.96
C ALA A 83 4.66 3.90 -6.72
N ALA A 84 3.60 3.44 -6.05
CA ALA A 84 3.72 2.56 -4.89
C ALA A 84 4.42 1.25 -5.24
N ARG A 85 4.04 0.59 -6.34
CA ARG A 85 4.66 -0.67 -6.81
C ARG A 85 6.15 -0.51 -7.12
N LEU A 86 6.54 0.61 -7.72
CA LEU A 86 7.94 0.93 -7.99
C LEU A 86 8.74 1.04 -6.68
N GLN A 87 8.21 1.77 -5.69
CA GLN A 87 8.86 1.95 -4.39
C GLN A 87 8.96 0.64 -3.60
N ILE A 88 7.89 -0.17 -3.57
CA ILE A 88 7.88 -1.49 -2.93
C ILE A 88 8.97 -2.38 -3.54
N THR A 89 9.04 -2.45 -4.86
CA THR A 89 10.08 -3.22 -5.57
C THR A 89 11.48 -2.74 -5.20
N ARG A 90 11.70 -1.43 -5.16
CA ARG A 90 12.97 -0.83 -4.77
C ARG A 90 13.37 -1.22 -3.34
N LEU A 91 12.46 -1.11 -2.38
CA LEU A 91 12.73 -1.43 -0.98
C LEU A 91 13.05 -2.93 -0.78
N ARG A 92 12.32 -3.81 -1.46
CA ARG A 92 12.61 -5.26 -1.42
C ARG A 92 13.99 -5.59 -1.97
N ARG A 93 14.42 -4.93 -3.06
CA ARG A 93 15.78 -5.10 -3.60
C ARG A 93 16.86 -4.65 -2.62
N ILE A 94 16.63 -3.54 -1.91
CA ILE A 94 17.58 -3.04 -0.89
C ILE A 94 17.65 -4.04 0.27
N ALA A 95 16.52 -4.54 0.75
CA ALA A 95 16.46 -5.52 1.83
C ALA A 95 17.19 -6.83 1.44
N ALA A 96 16.97 -7.35 0.23
CA ALA A 96 17.65 -8.55 -0.27
C ALA A 96 19.18 -8.37 -0.33
N LYS A 97 19.66 -7.22 -0.80
CA LYS A 97 21.11 -6.91 -0.81
C LYS A 97 21.69 -6.78 0.59
N GLY A 98 20.92 -6.28 1.55
CA GLY A 98 21.33 -6.19 2.95
C GLY A 98 21.44 -7.55 3.65
N SER A 99 20.61 -8.53 3.26
CA SER A 99 20.68 -9.90 3.78
C SER A 99 21.83 -10.74 3.18
N GLU A 100 22.45 -10.29 2.10
CA GLU A 100 23.60 -10.96 1.45
C GLU A 100 24.97 -10.42 1.94
N GLY A 101 25.00 -9.59 3.00
CA GLY A 101 26.22 -9.08 3.65
C GLY A 101 26.99 -10.14 4.47
N PRO A 102 28.29 -9.93 4.77
CA PRO A 102 29.32 -10.97 4.81
C PRO A 102 29.17 -11.90 6.00
N THR A 103 28.42 -12.99 5.81
CA THR A 103 28.59 -14.17 6.65
C THR A 103 29.87 -14.86 6.17
N GLY A 104 30.99 -14.54 6.83
CA GLY A 104 32.31 -15.10 6.56
C GLY A 104 32.29 -16.63 6.56
N LEU A 105 33.07 -17.31 5.73
CA LEU A 105 34.54 -17.36 5.87
C LEU A 105 34.99 -17.68 7.31
N ILE A 106 34.31 -18.60 7.99
CA ILE A 106 34.86 -19.44 9.08
C ILE A 106 34.25 -20.85 8.92
N GLY A 107 34.98 -21.96 8.86
CA GLY A 107 36.39 -22.19 8.66
C GLY A 107 36.56 -23.45 7.81
N ARG A 108 37.62 -23.46 7.00
CA ARG A 108 38.28 -24.68 6.56
C ARG A 108 39.54 -24.79 7.40
N SER A 109 39.62 -25.78 8.27
CA SER A 109 40.84 -26.40 8.78
C SER A 109 40.44 -27.73 9.39
#